data_AF-A0A841KCE9-F1
#
_entry.id   AF-A0A841KCE9-F1
#
_cell.length_a   1.000
_cell.length_b   1.000
_cell.length_c   1.000
_cell.angle_alpha   90.00
_cell.angle_beta   90.00
_cell.angle_gamma   90.00
#
_symmetry.space_group_name_H-M   'P 1'
#
loop_
_entity.id
_entity.type
_entity.pdbx_description
1 polymer ?
#
loop_
_entity_poly.entity_id
_entity_poly.type
_entity_poly.pdbx_seq_one_letter_code
_entity_poly.pdbx_strand_id
1 'polypeptide(L)' 'SGNAVLADIHETLQSRLKRIRFLGNQEPTKWNEAVAEHEEMIAALSQRQPDRLAEVLARHMHNSWERVKNTLP' A
#
# COMPACT_ATOMS: atom_id res chain seq x y z
N SER A 1 -13.97 10.08 -4.91
CA SER A 1 -15.26 9.49 -4.50
C SER A 1 -16.33 10.54 -4.19
N GLY A 2 -15.98 11.77 -3.77
CA GLY A 2 -16.97 12.77 -3.33
C GLY A 2 -17.68 12.40 -2.01
N ASN A 3 -17.21 11.34 -1.33
CA ASN A 3 -17.80 10.78 -0.13
C ASN A 3 -16.97 11.19 1.09
N ALA A 4 -17.51 12.10 1.91
CA ALA A 4 -16.83 12.64 3.09
C ALA A 4 -16.54 11.56 4.15
N VAL A 5 -17.45 10.60 4.35
CA VAL A 5 -17.25 9.49 5.30
C VAL A 5 -16.08 8.62 4.86
N LEU A 6 -15.98 8.30 3.57
CA LEU A 6 -14.85 7.53 3.05
C LEU A 6 -13.53 8.28 3.18
N ALA A 7 -13.54 9.60 2.97
CA ALA A 7 -12.34 10.43 3.12
C ALA A 7 -11.82 10.44 4.56
N ASP A 8 -12.71 10.62 5.54
CA ASP A 8 -12.38 10.62 6.97
C ASP A 8 -11.84 9.27 7.45
N ILE A 9 -12.49 8.18 7.04
CA ILE A 9 -12.00 6.82 7.31
C ILE A 9 -10.62 6.61 6.70
N HIS A 10 -10.43 7.02 5.45
CA HIS A 10 -9.15 6.91 4.77
C HIS A 10 -8.07 7.69 5.50
N GLU A 11 -8.30 8.94 5.90
CA GLU A 11 -7.35 9.76 6.64
C GLU A 11 -6.93 9.12 7.96
N THR A 12 -7.90 8.61 8.73
CA THR A 12 -7.64 7.90 9.98
C THR A 12 -6.77 6.66 9.76
N LEU A 13 -7.07 5.86 8.74
CA LEU A 13 -6.28 4.68 8.39
C LEU A 13 -4.88 5.05 7.90
N GLN A 14 -4.74 6.07 7.06
CA GLN A 14 -3.45 6.53 6.57
C GLN A 14 -2.53 7.00 7.69
N SER A 15 -3.07 7.70 8.70
CA SER A 15 -2.31 8.11 9.88
C SER A 15 -1.70 6.93 10.63
N ARG A 16 -2.48 5.85 10.83
CA ARG A 16 -2.00 4.61 11.47
C ARG A 16 -0.99 3.86 10.59
N LEU A 17 -1.24 3.79 9.28
CA LEU A 17 -0.37 3.13 8.32
C LEU A 17 0.96 3.87 8.09
N LYS A 18 1.04 5.17 8.38
CA LYS A 18 2.27 5.95 8.20
C LYS A 18 3.43 5.34 8.99
N ARG A 19 3.21 4.92 10.24
CA ARG A 19 4.23 4.25 11.06
C ARG A 19 4.63 2.88 10.45
N ILE A 20 3.64 2.12 9.98
CA ILE A 20 3.85 0.82 9.34
C ILE A 20 4.72 0.95 8.09
N ARG A 21 4.46 1.92 7.22
CA ARG A 21 5.29 2.15 6.02
C ARG A 21 6.73 2.53 6.38
N PHE A 22 6.91 3.38 7.40
CA PHE A 22 8.25 3.78 7.84
C PHE A 22 9.03 2.60 8.42
N LEU A 23 8.42 1.77 9.27
CA LEU A 23 9.09 0.59 9.84
C LEU A 23 9.30 -0.52 8.80
N GLY A 24 8.34 -0.70 7.89
CA GLY A 24 8.37 -1.76 6.88
C GLY A 24 9.39 -1.52 5.77
N ASN A 25 9.74 -0.26 5.48
CA ASN A 25 10.59 0.11 4.34
C ASN A 25 11.92 0.75 4.78
N GLN A 26 12.45 0.41 5.96
CA GLN A 26 13.75 0.91 6.43
C GLN A 26 14.93 0.35 5.62
N GLU A 27 14.78 -0.89 5.13
CA GLU A 27 15.78 -1.54 4.29
C GLU A 27 15.60 -1.13 2.82
N PRO A 28 16.68 -0.77 2.09
CA PRO A 28 16.59 -0.36 0.69
C PRO A 28 15.88 -1.38 -0.21
N THR A 29 16.06 -2.68 0.06
CA THR A 29 15.40 -3.77 -0.69
C THR A 29 13.89 -3.73 -0.51
N LYS A 30 13.40 -3.62 0.73
CA LYS A 30 11.96 -3.54 1.02
C LYS A 30 11.32 -2.28 0.44
N TRP A 31 12.04 -1.17 0.43
CA TRP A 31 11.60 0.06 -0.23
C TRP A 31 11.48 -0.13 -1.75
N ASN A 32 12.52 -0.67 -2.40
CA ASN A 32 12.51 -0.93 -3.85
C ASN A 32 11.36 -1.85 -4.25
N GLU A 33 11.10 -2.92 -3.49
CA GLU A 33 9.97 -3.83 -3.71
C GLU A 33 8.63 -3.11 -3.61
N ALA A 34 8.44 -2.28 -2.57
CA ALA A 34 7.20 -1.52 -2.40
C ALA A 34 6.96 -0.49 -3.52
N VAL A 35 8.03 0.12 -4.06
CA VAL A 35 7.95 1.04 -5.19
C VAL A 35 7.61 0.29 -6.47
N ALA A 36 8.23 -0.87 -6.73
CA ALA A 36 7.90 -1.70 -7.89
C ALA A 36 6.42 -2.14 -7.88
N GLU A 37 5.89 -2.50 -6.70
CA GLU A 37 4.45 -2.78 -6.52
C GLU A 37 3.59 -1.57 -6.91
N HIS A 38 3.99 -0.33 -6.58
CA HIS A 38 3.27 0.88 -6.99
C HIS A 38 3.37 1.17 -8.50
N GLU A 39 4.51 0.91 -9.11
CA GLU A 39 4.68 1.02 -10.57
C GLU A 39 3.73 0.07 -11.30
N GLU A 40 3.55 -1.15 -10.80
CA GLU A 40 2.56 -2.10 -11.33
C GLU A 40 1.11 -1.57 -11.21
N MET A 41 0.76 -0.93 -10.08
CA MET A 41 -0.57 -0.31 -9.91
C MET A 41 -0.79 0.81 -10.92
N ILE A 42 0.21 1.68 -11.10
CA ILE A 42 0.13 2.81 -12.04
C ILE A 42 -0.02 2.28 -13.47
N ALA A 43 0.70 1.22 -13.84
CA ALA A 43 0.58 0.58 -15.14
C ALA A 43 -0.83 0.01 -15.35
N ALA A 44 -1.36 -0.75 -14.38
CA ALA A 44 -2.70 -1.33 -14.44
C ALA A 44 -3.79 -0.24 -14.53
N LEU A 45 -3.65 0.83 -13.75
CA LEU A 45 -4.57 1.97 -13.76
C LEU A 45 -4.55 2.70 -15.10
N SER A 46 -3.35 3.00 -15.63
CA SER A 46 -3.17 3.67 -16.92
C SER A 46 -3.74 2.87 -18.09
N GLN A 47 -3.60 1.54 -18.03
CA GLN A 47 -4.13 0.61 -19.02
C GLN A 47 -5.61 0.24 -18.78
N ARG A 48 -6.24 0.82 -17.75
CA ARG A 48 -7.64 0.55 -17.35
C ARG A 48 -7.92 -0.95 -17.15
N GLN A 49 -7.02 -1.65 -16.47
CA GLN A 49 -7.15 -3.07 -16.12
C GLN A 49 -7.61 -3.21 -14.65
N PRO A 50 -8.92 -3.18 -14.36
CA PRO A 50 -9.45 -3.15 -12.99
C PRO A 50 -9.10 -4.40 -12.19
N ASP A 51 -9.17 -5.58 -12.81
CA ASP A 51 -8.88 -6.86 -12.12
C ASP A 51 -7.40 -6.94 -11.71
N ARG A 52 -6.50 -6.55 -12.63
CA ARG A 52 -5.07 -6.46 -12.34
C ARG A 52 -4.79 -5.42 -11.26
N LEU A 53 -5.42 -4.25 -11.32
CA LEU A 53 -5.24 -3.22 -10.30
C LEU A 53 -5.69 -3.73 -8.92
N ALA A 54 -6.83 -4.42 -8.85
CA ALA A 54 -7.33 -5.01 -7.61
C ALA A 54 -6.37 -6.07 -7.05
N GLU A 55 -5.84 -6.94 -7.91
CA GLU A 55 -4.85 -7.94 -7.53
C GLU A 55 -3.58 -7.30 -6.94
N VAL A 56 -2.99 -6.33 -7.64
CA VAL A 56 -1.76 -5.67 -7.19
C VAL A 56 -1.98 -4.90 -5.89
N LEU A 57 -3.13 -4.22 -5.74
CA LEU A 57 -3.50 -3.54 -4.49
C LEU A 57 -3.61 -4.52 -3.32
N ALA A 58 -4.29 -5.66 -3.50
CA ALA A 58 -4.42 -6.67 -2.45
C ALA A 58 -3.05 -7.25 -2.06
N ARG A 59 -2.21 -7.57 -3.04
CA ARG A 59 -0.84 -8.04 -2.82
C ARG A 59 0.00 -7.02 -2.06
N HIS A 60 -0.03 -5.75 -2.44
CA HIS A 60 0.70 -4.68 -1.76
C HIS A 60 0.28 -4.51 -0.30
N MET A 61 -1.03 -4.59 0.01
CA MET A 61 -1.51 -4.54 1.39
C MET A 61 -0.98 -5.72 2.21
N HIS A 62 -1.02 -6.94 1.64
CA HIS A 62 -0.48 -8.14 2.30
C HIS A 62 1.03 -8.03 2.55
N ASN A 63 1.81 -7.65 1.53
CA ASN A 63 3.25 -7.49 1.64
C ASN A 63 3.62 -6.38 2.65
N SER A 64 2.82 -5.31 2.72
CA SER A 64 3.01 -4.26 3.73
C SER A 64 2.83 -4.78 5.16
N TRP A 65 1.91 -5.71 5.39
CA TRP A 65 1.76 -6.41 6.67
C TRP A 65 2.95 -7.34 6.95
N GLU A 66 3.33 -8.17 5.98
CA GLU A 66 4.45 -9.11 6.09
C GLU A 66 5.76 -8.40 6.44
N ARG A 67 5.99 -7.20 5.91
CA ARG A 67 7.18 -6.37 6.20
C ARG A 67 7.28 -5.93 7.68
N VAL A 68 6.15 -5.84 8.40
CA VAL A 68 6.10 -5.29 9.78
C VAL A 68 5.63 -6.26 10.86
N LYS A 69 5.07 -7.43 10.51
CA LYS A 69 4.46 -8.34 11.48
C LYS A 69 5.40 -8.78 12.62
N ASN A 70 6.71 -8.76 12.39
CA ASN A 70 7.75 -9.14 13.36
C ASN A 70 8.48 -7.94 13.99
N THR A 71 8.15 -6.70 13.59
CA THR A 71 8.79 -5.47 14.11
C THR A 71 7.89 -4.66 15.03
N LEU A 72 6.61 -5.03 15.14
CA LEU A 72 5.70 -4.49 16.12
C LEU A 72 5.92 -5.24 17.46
N PRO A 73 6.02 -4.51 18.60
CA PRO A 73 6.14 -5.12 19.93
C PRO A 73 4.88 -5.89 20.35
#